data_AF-A0A2S9FR08-F1
#
_entry.id   AF-A0A2S9FR08-F1
#
_cell.length_a   1.000
_cell.length_b   1.000
_cell.length_c   1.000
_cell.angle_alpha   90.00
_cell.angle_beta   90.00
_cell.angle_gamma   90.00
#
_symmetry.space_group_name_H-M   'P 1'
#
loop_
_entity.id
_entity.type
_entity.pdbx_description
1 polymer ?
#
loop_
_entity_poly.entity_id
_entity_poly.type
_entity_poly.pdbx_seq_one_letter_code
_entity_poly.pdbx_strand_id
1 'polypeptide(L)'
;VSLCRVADDDVPAGMVHVEVRLIDRVAEDENPHLDFVLLDAVRAVEELRREGRTVLVHCVGAHSRTPTVGALYGARMRGVSVDRALADVQNALPVAHPN
;
A
#
# COMPACT_ATOMS: atom_id res chain seq x y z
N VAL A 1 -6.44 4.69 1.36
CA VAL A 1 -5.04 4.70 1.83
C VAL A 1 -4.17 5.15 0.68
N SER A 2 -3.54 6.30 0.81
CA SER A 2 -2.73 6.92 -0.24
C SER A 2 -1.25 6.82 0.13
N LEU A 3 -0.46 6.17 -0.72
CA LEU A 3 1.00 5.99 -0.57
C LEU A 3 1.80 7.10 -1.29
N CYS A 4 1.12 8.19 -1.62
CA CYS A 4 1.62 9.37 -2.28
C CYS A 4 0.88 10.58 -1.74
N ARG A 5 1.42 11.77 -1.98
CA ARG A 5 0.70 13.01 -1.69
C ARG A 5 -0.54 13.09 -2.60
N VAL A 6 -1.65 13.52 -2.02
CA VAL A 6 -2.92 13.78 -2.69
C VAL A 6 -3.35 15.18 -2.22
N ALA A 7 -4.01 15.97 -3.08
CA ALA A 7 -4.56 17.24 -2.61
C ALA A 7 -5.84 16.97 -1.83
N ASP A 8 -6.15 17.79 -0.81
CA ASP A 8 -7.37 17.64 -0.01
C ASP A 8 -8.63 17.62 -0.91
N ASP A 9 -8.63 18.43 -1.98
CA ASP A 9 -9.73 18.53 -2.95
C ASP A 9 -9.88 17.28 -3.85
N ASP A 10 -8.84 16.45 -3.97
CA ASP A 10 -8.89 15.17 -4.71
C ASP A 10 -9.54 14.05 -3.86
N VAL A 11 -9.77 14.28 -2.57
CA VAL A 11 -10.40 13.32 -1.66
C VAL A 11 -11.88 13.66 -1.50
N PRO A 12 -12.81 12.78 -1.93
CA PRO A 12 -14.23 12.94 -1.69
C PRO A 12 -14.57 13.32 -0.24
N ALA A 13 -15.37 14.38 -0.08
CA ALA A 13 -15.79 14.88 1.22
C ALA A 13 -16.45 13.77 2.07
N GLY A 14 -16.02 13.66 3.33
CA GLY A 14 -16.52 12.65 4.27
C GLY A 14 -15.94 11.24 4.06
N MET A 15 -15.06 11.02 3.09
CA MET A 15 -14.36 9.76 2.94
C MET A 15 -13.27 9.60 4.01
N VAL A 16 -13.27 8.46 4.70
CA VAL A 16 -12.16 8.10 5.59
C VAL A 16 -10.91 7.92 4.75
N HIS A 17 -9.90 8.71 5.05
CA HIS A 17 -8.66 8.78 4.29
C HIS A 17 -7.46 8.66 5.22
N VAL A 18 -6.46 7.92 4.77
CA VAL A 18 -5.20 7.68 5.48
C VAL A 18 -4.08 7.95 4.49
N GLU A 19 -3.21 8.90 4.83
CA GLU A 19 -2.03 9.22 4.06
C GLU A 19 -0.79 8.55 4.66
N VAL A 20 0.02 7.95 3.78
CA VAL A 20 1.28 7.31 4.14
C VAL A 20 2.38 7.98 3.33
N ARG A 21 3.36 8.56 4.02
CA ARG A 21 4.56 9.10 3.38
C ARG A 21 5.47 7.94 2.97
N LEU A 22 5.37 7.51 1.71
CA LEU A 22 6.24 6.50 1.12
C LEU A 22 6.78 7.00 -0.22
N ILE A 23 8.10 7.21 -0.29
CA ILE A 23 8.78 7.73 -1.48
C ILE A 23 9.19 6.55 -2.37
N ASP A 24 8.96 6.69 -3.66
CA ASP A 24 9.24 5.65 -4.67
C ASP A 24 10.72 5.58 -5.05
N ARG A 25 11.59 5.46 -4.05
CA ARG A 25 13.04 5.44 -4.19
C ARG A 25 13.62 4.46 -3.18
N VAL A 26 14.65 3.73 -3.62
CA VAL A 26 15.38 2.74 -2.80
C VAL A 26 16.40 3.35 -1.85
N ALA A 27 16.70 4.65 -2.00
CA ALA A 27 17.67 5.34 -1.13
C ALA A 27 17.13 5.42 0.31
N GLU A 28 17.92 4.93 1.27
CA GLU A 28 17.49 4.79 2.68
C GLU A 28 17.12 6.13 3.34
N ASP A 29 17.79 7.21 2.95
CA ASP A 29 17.56 8.57 3.45
C ASP A 29 16.20 9.16 3.02
N GLU A 30 15.62 8.66 1.93
CA GLU A 30 14.30 9.07 1.45
C GLU A 30 13.16 8.46 2.29
N ASN A 31 13.37 7.24 2.80
CA ASN A 31 12.42 6.47 3.58
C ASN A 31 13.03 5.98 4.92
N PRO A 32 13.32 6.89 5.87
CA PRO A 32 13.76 6.49 7.19
C PRO A 32 12.69 5.59 7.83
N HIS A 33 13.12 4.43 8.35
CA HIS A 33 12.24 3.42 8.95
C HIS A 33 11.24 2.76 7.98
N LEU A 34 11.66 2.50 6.74
CA LEU A 34 10.83 1.87 5.70
C LEU A 34 10.00 0.67 6.19
N ASP A 35 10.60 -0.29 6.89
CA ASP A 35 9.89 -1.48 7.40
C ASP A 35 8.73 -1.13 8.32
N PHE A 36 8.92 -0.13 9.18
CA PHE A 36 7.88 0.37 10.06
C PHE A 36 6.75 0.99 9.26
N VAL A 37 7.07 1.85 8.29
CA VAL A 37 6.08 2.54 7.45
C VAL A 37 5.26 1.53 6.62
N LEU A 38 5.91 0.52 6.04
CA LEU A 38 5.22 -0.53 5.28
C LEU A 38 4.28 -1.34 6.18
N LEU A 39 4.74 -1.73 7.37
CA LEU A 39 3.91 -2.48 8.30
C LEU A 39 2.73 -1.66 8.84
N ASP A 40 2.95 -0.38 9.14
CA ASP A 40 1.92 0.51 9.65
C ASP A 40 0.85 0.79 8.59
N ALA A 41 1.25 1.00 7.33
CA ALA A 41 0.32 1.12 6.21
C ALA A 41 -0.56 -0.12 6.05
N VAL A 42 0.03 -1.32 6.18
CA VAL A 42 -0.73 -2.57 6.13
C VAL A 42 -1.67 -2.72 7.32
N ARG A 43 -1.24 -2.36 8.54
CA ARG A 43 -2.10 -2.39 9.73
C ARG A 43 -3.29 -1.44 9.59
N ALA A 44 -3.10 -0.27 9.00
CA ALA A 44 -4.21 0.64 8.70
C ALA A 44 -5.22 0.01 7.72
N VAL A 45 -4.74 -0.71 6.69
CA VAL A 45 -5.62 -1.46 5.78
C VAL A 45 -6.34 -2.59 6.52
N GLU A 46 -5.64 -3.37 7.34
CA GLU A 46 -6.21 -4.46 8.15
C GLU A 46 -7.32 -3.95 9.07
N GLU A 47 -7.10 -2.83 9.75
CA GLU A 47 -8.06 -2.22 10.67
C GLU A 47 -9.31 -1.71 9.94
N LEU A 48 -9.13 -0.95 8.86
CA LEU A 48 -10.26 -0.48 8.03
C LEU A 48 -11.07 -1.66 7.47
N ARG A 49 -10.40 -2.77 7.08
CA ARG A 49 -11.06 -3.99 6.61
C ARG A 49 -11.81 -4.70 7.74
N ARG A 50 -11.26 -4.72 8.96
CA ARG A 50 -11.90 -5.28 10.16
C ARG A 50 -13.17 -4.51 10.55
N GLU A 51 -13.20 -3.21 10.26
CA GLU A 51 -14.40 -2.37 10.38
C GLU A 51 -15.45 -2.63 9.27
N GLY A 52 -15.20 -3.55 8.34
CA GLY A 52 -16.12 -3.89 7.26
C GLY A 52 -16.02 -2.95 6.03
N ARG A 53 -14.98 -2.13 5.92
CA ARG A 53 -14.82 -1.19 4.81
C ARG A 53 -14.24 -1.85 3.57
N THR A 54 -14.62 -1.35 2.40
CA THR A 54 -13.85 -1.52 1.16
C THR A 54 -12.74 -0.49 1.15
N VAL A 55 -11.49 -0.93 1.00
CA VAL A 55 -10.30 -0.07 1.11
C VAL A 55 -9.63 0.04 -0.24
N LEU A 56 -9.54 1.27 -0.77
CA LEU A 56 -8.67 1.60 -1.90
C LEU A 56 -7.25 1.88 -1.38
N VAL A 57 -6.27 1.13 -1.88
CA VAL A 57 -4.83 1.41 -1.71
C VAL A 57 -4.28 1.88 -3.04
N HIS A 58 -3.64 3.05 -3.09
CA HIS A 58 -3.08 3.58 -4.33
C HIS A 58 -1.80 4.39 -4.10
N CYS A 59 -1.09 4.62 -5.20
CA CYS A 59 0.01 5.58 -5.31
C CYS A 59 -0.17 6.35 -6.63
N VAL A 60 0.91 6.88 -7.21
CA VAL A 60 0.84 7.63 -8.47
C VAL A 60 0.54 6.72 -9.67
N GLY A 61 1.35 5.67 -9.87
CA GLY A 61 1.24 4.79 -11.05
C GLY A 61 0.87 3.34 -10.74
N ALA A 62 0.74 2.98 -9.46
CA ALA A 62 0.52 1.60 -9.01
C ALA A 62 1.57 0.57 -9.49
N HIS A 63 2.75 0.99 -9.93
CA HIS A 63 3.81 0.08 -10.36
C HIS A 63 4.63 -0.48 -9.19
N SER A 64 4.96 0.34 -8.18
CA SER A 64 5.85 -0.08 -7.09
C SER A 64 5.18 -0.07 -5.72
N ARG A 65 4.95 1.12 -5.14
CA ARG A 65 4.40 1.25 -3.78
C ARG A 65 3.09 0.49 -3.54
N THR A 66 2.13 0.62 -4.45
CA THR A 66 0.83 -0.08 -4.35
C THR A 66 1.00 -1.60 -4.30
N PRO A 67 1.69 -2.24 -5.26
CA PRO A 67 1.87 -3.69 -5.20
C PRO A 67 2.75 -4.13 -4.02
N THR A 68 3.71 -3.33 -3.55
CA THR A 68 4.49 -3.65 -2.33
C THR A 68 3.58 -3.77 -1.11
N VAL A 69 2.71 -2.77 -0.86
CA VAL A 69 1.75 -2.80 0.26
C VAL A 69 0.70 -3.89 0.05
N GLY A 70 0.22 -4.08 -1.19
CA GLY A 70 -0.72 -5.14 -1.54
C GLY A 70 -0.18 -6.55 -1.27
N ALA A 71 1.08 -6.80 -1.62
CA ALA A 71 1.76 -8.07 -1.39
C ALA A 71 1.97 -8.33 0.10
N LEU A 72 2.44 -7.34 0.86
CA LEU A 72 2.62 -7.48 2.31
C LEU A 72 1.30 -7.73 3.04
N TYR A 73 0.23 -7.00 2.68
CA TYR A 73 -1.12 -7.25 3.18
C TYR A 73 -1.61 -8.66 2.83
N GLY A 74 -1.47 -9.07 1.57
CA GLY A 74 -1.90 -10.40 1.09
C GLY A 74 -1.18 -11.54 1.80
N ALA A 75 0.15 -11.42 1.96
CA ALA A 75 0.98 -12.38 2.67
C ALA A 75 0.52 -12.58 4.11
N ARG A 76 0.29 -11.49 4.84
CA ARG A 76 -0.17 -11.50 6.24
C ARG A 76 -1.59 -12.05 6.37
N MET A 77 -2.50 -11.62 5.52
CA MET A 77 -3.91 -12.03 5.56
C MET A 77 -4.09 -13.51 5.22
N ARG A 78 -3.25 -14.08 4.35
CA ARG A 78 -3.34 -15.48 3.90
C ARG A 78 -2.34 -16.43 4.56
N GLY A 79 -1.37 -15.92 5.32
CA GLY A 79 -0.30 -16.73 5.89
C GLY A 79 0.61 -17.37 4.82
N VAL A 80 0.90 -16.62 3.74
CA VAL A 80 1.76 -17.08 2.63
C VAL A 80 3.03 -16.24 2.52
N SER A 81 4.00 -16.67 1.71
CA SER A 81 5.20 -15.89 1.45
C SER A 81 4.89 -14.59 0.69
N VAL A 82 5.73 -13.57 0.90
CA VAL A 82 5.62 -12.29 0.19
C VAL A 82 5.77 -12.48 -1.32
N ASP A 83 6.67 -13.36 -1.78
CA ASP A 83 6.85 -13.66 -3.21
C ASP A 83 5.57 -14.22 -3.85
N ARG A 84 4.88 -15.12 -3.15
CA ARG A 84 3.61 -15.67 -3.63
C ARG A 84 2.54 -14.60 -3.67
N ALA A 85 2.42 -13.80 -2.61
CA ALA A 85 1.45 -12.71 -2.57
C ALA A 85 1.74 -11.65 -3.65
N LEU A 86 3.00 -11.35 -3.93
CA LEU A 86 3.41 -10.45 -5.00
C LEU A 86 3.03 -11.00 -6.37
N ALA A 87 3.25 -12.30 -6.63
CA ALA A 87 2.81 -12.94 -7.87
C ALA A 87 1.29 -12.85 -8.05
N ASP A 88 0.51 -13.07 -6.97
CA ASP A 88 -0.94 -12.92 -6.99
C ASP A 88 -1.36 -11.47 -7.29
N VAL A 89 -0.66 -10.48 -6.72
CA VAL A 89 -0.87 -9.05 -7.02
C VAL A 89 -0.51 -8.74 -8.47
N GLN A 90 0.60 -9.25 -9.00
CA GLN A 90 1.00 -9.06 -10.39
C GLN A 90 0.01 -9.67 -11.37
N ASN A 91 -0.62 -10.80 -11.02
CA ASN A 91 -1.70 -11.38 -11.83
C ASN A 91 -2.93 -10.45 -11.89
N ALA A 92 -3.25 -9.75 -10.81
CA ALA A 92 -4.37 -8.80 -10.75
C ALA A 92 -4.01 -7.40 -11.29
N LEU A 93 -2.74 -7.02 -11.19
CA LEU A 93 -2.18 -5.74 -11.60
C LEU A 93 -0.92 -5.97 -12.46
N PRO A 94 -1.06 -6.29 -13.76
CA PRO A 94 0.06 -6.71 -14.61
C PRO A 94 1.17 -5.67 -14.78
N VAL A 95 0.90 -4.41 -14.48
CA VAL A 95 1.89 -3.31 -14.52
C VAL A 95 2.76 -3.24 -13.26
N ALA A 96 2.55 -4.13 -12.29
CA ALA A 96 3.27 -4.14 -11.03
C ALA A 96 4.73 -4.61 -11.19
N HIS A 97 5.65 -3.67 -10.94
CA HIS A 97 7.08 -3.84 -10.91
C HIS A 97 7.67 -3.02 -9.75
N PRO A 98 7.61 -3.52 -8.49
CA PRO A 98 8.29 -2.92 -7.36
C PRO A 98 9.79 -2.68 -7.62
N ASN A 99 10.31 -1.58 -7.09
CA ASN A 99 11.71 -1.16 -7.26
C ASN A 99 12.66 -1.74 -6.22
#